data_AF-A0A7D9GZN0-F1
#
_entry.id   AF-A0A7D9GZN0-F1
#
_cell.length_a   1.000
_cell.length_b   1.000
_cell.length_c   1.000
_cell.angle_alpha   90.00
_cell.angle_beta   90.00
_cell.angle_gamma   90.00
#
_symmetry.space_group_name_H-M   'P 1'
#
loop_
_entity.id
_entity.type
_entity.pdbx_description
1 polymer ?
#
loop_
_entity_poly.entity_id
_entity_poly.type
_entity_poly.pdbx_seq_one_letter_code
_entity_poly.pdbx_strand_id
1 'polypeptide(L)'
;MQSSSQSPGSVLELQKQLKSLVRVNRMKMMKLERLKRYNERLKESLQIDRIKASNSSLIIIDYTERTKDFLLPSIWGKPEMNRFNAPKKTRPKQSSQCCVIM
;
A
#
# COMPACT_ATOMS: atom_id res chain seq x y z
N MET A 1 46.04 41.56 41.94
CA MET A 1 46.44 40.34 41.22
C MET A 1 45.49 39.22 41.64
N GLN A 2 44.56 38.81 40.79
CA GLN A 2 43.88 37.51 40.86
C GLN A 2 43.19 37.30 39.52
N SER A 3 43.94 36.70 38.60
CA SER A 3 43.47 36.21 37.31
C SER A 3 42.55 35.03 37.55
N SER A 4 41.26 35.21 37.30
CA SER A 4 40.25 34.15 37.29
C SER A 4 40.53 33.18 36.13
N SER A 5 41.20 32.08 36.44
CA SER A 5 41.38 30.95 35.54
C SER A 5 40.04 30.22 35.37
N GLN A 6 39.30 30.53 34.31
CA GLN A 6 38.22 29.67 33.86
C GLN A 6 38.82 28.31 33.51
N SER A 7 38.46 27.29 34.28
CA SER A 7 38.97 25.94 34.10
C SER A 7 38.48 25.36 32.77
N PRO A 8 39.33 24.69 31.98
CA PRO A 8 38.98 24.15 30.67
C PRO A 8 37.83 23.13 30.70
N GLY A 9 37.52 22.56 31.87
CA GLY A 9 36.38 21.66 32.08
C GLY A 9 35.00 22.34 31.94
N SER A 10 34.88 23.63 32.31
CA SER A 10 33.60 24.35 32.23
C SER A 10 33.15 24.63 30.79
N VAL A 11 34.10 25.00 29.93
CA VAL A 11 33.84 25.28 28.50
C VAL A 11 33.47 24.00 27.74
N LEU A 12 34.13 22.89 28.04
CA LEU A 12 33.83 21.59 27.43
C LEU A 12 32.42 21.10 27.83
N GLU A 13 32.03 21.32 29.08
CA GLU A 13 30.71 20.96 29.59
C GLU A 13 29.59 21.76 28.90
N LEU A 14 29.78 23.08 28.75
CA LEU A 14 28.87 23.96 27.99
C LEU A 14 28.78 23.53 26.51
N GLN A 15 29.90 23.13 25.89
CA GLN A 15 29.89 22.62 24.52
C GLN A 15 29.09 21.30 24.40
N LYS A 16 29.18 20.40 25.39
CA LYS A 16 28.37 19.17 25.42
C LYS A 16 26.88 19.50 25.56
N GLN A 17 26.52 20.45 26.44
CA GLN A 17 25.14 20.90 26.63
C GLN A 17 24.58 21.55 25.35
N LEU A 18 25.35 22.38 24.66
CA LEU A 18 24.92 22.97 23.40
C LEU A 18 24.68 21.89 22.33
N LYS A 19 25.58 20.91 22.21
CA LYS A 19 25.41 19.77 21.28
C LYS A 19 24.15 18.97 21.59
N SER A 20 23.84 18.73 22.87
CA SER A 20 22.64 17.99 23.27
C SER A 20 21.36 18.80 22.95
N LEU A 21 21.35 20.11 23.22
CA LEU A 21 20.24 21.00 22.89
C LEU A 21 19.99 21.08 21.38
N VAL A 22 21.04 21.24 20.58
CA VAL A 22 20.93 21.23 19.11
C VAL A 22 20.36 19.90 18.60
N ARG A 23 20.81 18.77 19.16
CA ARG A 23 20.26 17.46 18.84
C ARG A 23 18.77 17.37 19.15
N VAL A 24 18.35 17.81 20.34
CA VAL A 24 16.94 17.80 20.76
C VAL A 24 16.10 18.72 19.87
N ASN A 25 16.58 19.91 19.55
CA ASN A 25 15.88 20.85 18.66
C ASN A 25 15.73 20.27 17.24
N ARG A 26 16.78 19.65 16.70
CA ARG A 26 16.71 18.96 15.40
C ARG A 26 15.66 17.85 15.42
N MET A 27 15.61 17.04 16.47
CA MET A 27 14.59 15.99 16.63
C MET A 27 13.17 16.57 16.73
N LYS A 28 12.99 17.70 17.42
CA LYS A 28 11.70 18.40 17.51
C LYS A 28 11.25 18.92 16.15
N MET A 29 12.15 19.51 15.35
CA MET A 29 11.82 19.99 14.01
C MET A 29 11.37 18.84 13.09
N MET A 30 12.11 17.72 13.07
CA MET A 30 11.74 16.55 12.26
C MET A 30 10.38 15.98 12.66
N LYS A 31 10.07 15.94 13.96
CA LYS A 31 8.75 15.53 14.46
C LYS A 31 7.65 16.49 14.01
N LEU A 32 7.90 17.79 14.10
CA LEU A 32 6.95 18.81 13.67
C LEU A 32 6.66 18.71 12.17
N GLU A 33 7.68 18.55 11.33
CA GLU A 33 7.48 18.35 9.89
C GLU A 33 6.65 17.10 9.60
N ARG A 34 6.95 15.98 10.29
CA ARG A 34 6.18 14.74 10.12
C ARG A 34 4.72 14.93 10.49
N LEU A 35 4.43 15.63 11.58
CA LEU A 35 3.07 15.94 12.01
C LEU A 35 2.35 16.85 11.02
N LYS A 36 3.03 17.87 10.48
CA LYS A 36 2.46 18.74 9.45
C LYS A 36 2.09 17.97 8.19
N ARG A 37 3.01 17.16 7.66
CA ARG A 37 2.74 16.30 6.49
C ARG A 37 1.59 15.33 6.74
N TYR A 38 1.50 14.77 7.94
CA TYR A 38 0.38 13.90 8.30
C TYR A 38 -0.95 14.66 8.38
N ASN A 39 -0.94 15.87 8.95
CA ASN A 39 -2.12 16.73 9.00
C ASN A 39 -2.59 17.14 7.60
N GLU A 40 -1.68 17.45 6.68
CA GLU A 40 -1.98 17.73 5.27
C GLU A 40 -2.67 16.54 4.61
N ARG A 41 -2.12 15.33 4.73
CA ARG A 41 -2.75 14.09 4.22
C ARG A 41 -4.14 13.84 4.82
N LEU A 42 -4.33 14.13 6.10
CA LEU A 42 -5.64 14.02 6.74
C LEU A 42 -6.65 15.02 6.18
N LYS A 43 -6.21 16.26 5.92
CA LYS A 43 -7.05 17.29 5.29
C LYS A 43 -7.44 16.90 3.87
N GLU A 44 -6.48 16.43 3.08
CA GLU A 44 -6.73 15.90 1.73
C GLU A 44 -7.75 14.75 1.77
N SER A 45 -7.58 13.80 2.71
CA SER A 45 -8.50 12.66 2.88
C SER A 45 -9.90 13.09 3.31
N LEU A 46 -10.03 14.23 4.01
CA LEU A 46 -11.30 14.79 4.46
C LEU A 46 -11.99 15.57 3.34
N GLN A 47 -11.24 16.13 2.39
CA GLN A 47 -11.75 16.85 1.22
C GLN A 47 -12.28 15.94 0.12
N ILE A 48 -12.00 14.63 0.16
CA ILE A 48 -12.54 13.68 -0.82
C ILE A 48 -14.06 13.57 -0.65
N ASP A 49 -14.79 13.86 -1.73
CA ASP A 49 -16.24 13.66 -1.79
C ASP A 49 -16.59 12.17 -1.71
N ARG A 50 -17.49 11.84 -0.79
CA ARG A 50 -17.94 10.46 -0.55
C ARG A 50 -19.31 10.21 -1.15
N ILE A 51 -19.49 9.03 -1.74
CA ILE A 51 -20.79 8.54 -2.20
C ILE A 51 -21.43 7.72 -1.08
N LYS A 52 -22.76 7.80 -0.93
CA LYS A 52 -23.51 6.96 0.02
C LYS A 52 -23.37 5.49 -0.35
N ALA A 53 -23.22 4.63 0.65
CA ALA A 53 -23.07 3.19 0.44
C ALA A 53 -24.23 2.59 -0.40
N SER A 54 -25.47 3.03 -0.16
CA SER A 54 -26.62 2.62 -0.96
C SER A 54 -26.46 2.91 -2.45
N ASN A 55 -25.98 4.11 -2.79
CA ASN A 55 -25.78 4.53 -4.18
C ASN A 55 -24.60 3.78 -4.80
N SER A 56 -23.52 3.57 -4.05
CA SER A 56 -22.38 2.76 -4.50
C SER A 56 -22.80 1.32 -4.79
N SER A 57 -23.65 0.70 -3.96
CA SER A 57 -24.19 -0.63 -4.20
C SER A 57 -25.01 -0.70 -5.48
N LEU A 58 -25.87 0.31 -5.74
CA LEU A 58 -26.64 0.38 -6.99
C LEU A 58 -25.73 0.47 -8.23
N ILE A 59 -24.67 1.27 -8.18
CA ILE A 59 -23.70 1.37 -9.29
C ILE A 59 -23.03 0.02 -9.57
N ILE A 60 -22.67 -0.72 -8.52
CA ILE A 60 -22.06 -2.04 -8.65
C ILE A 60 -23.06 -3.03 -9.28
N ILE A 61 -24.29 -3.07 -8.78
CA ILE A 61 -25.36 -3.93 -9.31
C ILE A 61 -25.57 -3.64 -10.80
N ASP A 62 -25.79 -2.37 -11.15
CA ASP A 62 -25.97 -1.92 -12.54
C ASP A 62 -24.82 -2.35 -13.45
N TYR A 63 -23.57 -2.23 -12.97
CA TYR A 63 -22.40 -2.66 -13.74
C TYR A 63 -22.38 -4.17 -13.96
N THR A 64 -22.65 -4.95 -12.90
CA THR A 64 -22.67 -6.42 -12.97
C THR A 64 -23.84 -6.97 -13.79
N GLU A 65 -24.96 -6.26 -13.82
CA GLU A 65 -26.13 -6.64 -14.64
C GLU A 65 -25.98 -6.26 -16.11
N ARG A 66 -25.17 -5.26 -16.45
CA ARG A 66 -24.92 -4.87 -17.85
C ARG A 66 -23.75 -5.62 -18.49
N THR A 67 -22.78 -6.02 -17.67
CA THR A 67 -21.56 -6.68 -18.15
C THR A 67 -21.73 -8.19 -18.10
N LYS A 68 -21.71 -8.84 -19.26
CA LYS A 68 -21.84 -10.30 -19.34
C LYS A 68 -20.59 -10.99 -18.80
N ASP A 69 -20.76 -11.88 -17.82
CA ASP A 69 -19.71 -12.77 -17.33
C ASP A 69 -20.04 -14.24 -17.63
N PHE A 70 -19.29 -14.83 -18.55
CA PHE A 70 -19.47 -16.21 -18.98
C PHE A 70 -18.93 -17.26 -17.98
N LEU A 71 -18.27 -16.83 -16.90
CA LEU A 71 -17.91 -17.69 -15.77
C LEU A 71 -19.12 -18.02 -14.87
N LEU A 72 -20.25 -17.33 -15.08
CA LEU A 72 -21.54 -17.63 -14.44
C LEU A 72 -22.57 -18.07 -15.49
N PRO A 73 -22.49 -19.32 -16.00
CA PRO A 73 -23.37 -19.79 -17.07
C PRO A 73 -24.85 -19.90 -16.68
N SER A 74 -25.17 -19.92 -15.38
CA SER A 74 -26.55 -19.95 -14.89
C SER A 74 -27.32 -18.67 -15.21
N ILE A 75 -26.62 -17.54 -15.30
CA ILE A 75 -27.22 -16.21 -15.51
C ILE A 75 -27.00 -15.78 -16.96
N TRP A 76 -25.78 -15.95 -17.47
CA TRP A 76 -25.36 -15.40 -18.77
C TRP A 76 -25.32 -16.42 -19.91
N GLY A 77 -25.50 -17.70 -19.61
CA GLY A 77 -25.35 -18.78 -20.58
C GLY A 77 -23.89 -19.11 -20.89
N LYS A 78 -23.70 -20.11 -21.77
CA LYS A 78 -22.37 -20.50 -22.24
C LYS A 78 -21.97 -19.59 -23.42
N PRO A 79 -20.70 -19.16 -23.50
CA PRO A 79 -20.24 -18.39 -24.65
C PRO A 79 -20.23 -19.29 -25.88
N GLU A 80 -20.66 -18.74 -27.04
CA GLU A 80 -20.72 -19.47 -28.31
C GLU A 80 -19.34 -20.01 -28.73
N MET A 81 -18.27 -19.26 -28.45
CA MET A 81 -16.90 -19.61 -28.78
C MET A 81 -16.05 -19.74 -27.51
N ASN A 82 -16.12 -20.90 -26.86
CA ASN A 82 -15.18 -21.24 -25.80
C ASN A 82 -13.99 -22.02 -26.39
N ARG A 83 -12.79 -21.45 -26.29
CA ARG A 83 -11.53 -22.11 -26.71
C ARG A 83 -11.34 -23.49 -26.06
N PHE A 84 -11.85 -23.68 -24.84
CA PHE A 84 -11.77 -24.95 -24.11
C PHE A 84 -12.87 -25.97 -24.47
N ASN A 85 -13.89 -25.56 -25.23
CA ASN A 85 -14.92 -26.48 -25.77
C ASN A 85 -14.50 -27.14 -27.08
N ALA A 86 -13.30 -26.84 -27.62
CA ALA A 86 -12.76 -27.61 -28.72
C ALA A 86 -12.81 -29.10 -28.33
N PRO A 87 -13.27 -30.01 -29.22
CA PRO A 87 -13.25 -31.43 -28.92
C PRO A 87 -11.84 -31.75 -28.47
N LYS A 88 -11.70 -32.29 -27.25
CA LYS A 88 -10.41 -32.80 -26.75
C LYS A 88 -9.89 -33.66 -27.88
N LYS A 89 -8.94 -33.17 -28.68
CA LYS A 89 -8.30 -33.96 -29.72
C LYS A 89 -7.84 -35.19 -28.96
N THR A 90 -8.48 -36.32 -29.22
CA THR A 90 -8.14 -37.58 -28.59
C THR A 90 -6.65 -37.71 -28.81
N ARG A 91 -5.87 -37.56 -27.74
CA ARG A 91 -4.43 -37.82 -27.82
C ARG A 91 -4.35 -39.20 -28.48
N PRO A 92 -3.69 -39.36 -29.64
CA PRO A 92 -3.49 -40.70 -30.16
C PRO A 92 -2.87 -41.49 -29.01
N LYS A 93 -3.44 -42.67 -28.72
CA LYS A 93 -2.92 -43.58 -27.69
C LYS A 93 -1.48 -43.91 -28.09
N GLN A 94 -0.52 -43.10 -27.65
CA GLN A 94 0.89 -43.45 -27.70
C GLN A 94 1.07 -44.49 -26.61
N SER A 95 1.21 -45.73 -27.06
CA SER A 95 1.64 -46.87 -26.28
C SER A 95 2.81 -46.51 -25.38
N SER A 96 2.63 -46.78 -24.08
CA SER A 96 3.69 -47.17 -23.14
C SER A 96 4.95 -46.30 -23.03
N GLN A 97 4.87 -45.21 -22.27
CA GLN A 97 5.94 -44.85 -21.33
C GLN A 97 5.38 -43.90 -20.25
N CYS A 98 5.05 -44.47 -19.10
CA CYS A 98 4.78 -43.74 -17.86
C CYS A 98 6.13 -43.41 -17.22
N CYS A 99 6.45 -42.12 -17.07
CA CYS A 99 7.59 -41.71 -16.26
C CYS A 99 7.14 -41.63 -14.80
N VAL A 100 7.71 -42.49 -13.95
CA VAL A 100 7.68 -42.32 -12.49
C VAL A 100 8.82 -41.38 -12.13
N ILE A 101 8.53 -40.32 -11.38
CA ILE A 101 9.53 -39.45 -10.76
C ILE A 101 10.11 -40.22 -9.57
N MET A 102 11.41 -40.48 -9.58
CA MET A 102 12.21 -40.61 -8.35
C MET A 102 12.75 -39.24 -7.98
#